data_AF-A0A1Q4F5Z7-F1
#
_entry.id   AF-A0A1Q4F5Z7-F1
#
_cell.length_a   1.000
_cell.length_b   1.000
_cell.length_c   1.000
_cell.angle_alpha   90.00
_cell.angle_beta   90.00
_cell.angle_gamma   90.00
#
_symmetry.space_group_name_H-M   'P 1'
#
loop_
_entity.id
_entity.type
_entity.pdbx_description
1 polymer ?
#
loop_
_entity_poly.entity_id
_entity_poly.type
_entity_poly.pdbx_seq_one_letter_code
_entity_poly.pdbx_strand_id
1 'polypeptide(L)'
;MDLRSVFVSAIATSTLLLAASAHAHDPSLHDDYVPPVTKAKPVNCDQLADNEHYSNNMGDVDIKALQAKCDAEKKAAGETVPRKNS
;
A
#
# COMPACT_ATOMS: atom_id res chain seq x y z
N MET A 1 60.82 -8.36 24.84
CA MET A 1 59.69 -8.34 23.89
C MET A 1 60.17 -7.59 22.67
N ASP A 2 60.58 -8.31 21.64
CA ASP A 2 61.20 -7.74 20.44
C ASP A 2 60.19 -6.90 19.64
N LEU A 3 60.50 -5.61 19.45
CA LEU A 3 59.71 -4.65 18.68
C LEU A 3 59.44 -5.10 17.23
N ARG A 4 60.23 -6.05 16.72
CA ARG A 4 60.05 -6.65 15.39
C ARG A 4 58.83 -7.58 15.31
N SER A 5 58.46 -8.21 16.42
CA SER A 5 57.33 -9.14 16.46
C SER A 5 55.97 -8.44 16.49
N VAL A 6 55.94 -7.17 16.90
CA VAL A 6 54.69 -6.39 17.00
C VAL A 6 54.25 -5.88 15.62
N PHE A 7 55.19 -5.64 14.71
CA PHE A 7 54.88 -5.09 13.38
C PHE A 7 54.19 -6.08 12.44
N VAL A 8 54.43 -7.38 12.59
CA VAL A 8 53.84 -8.41 11.71
C VAL A 8 52.37 -8.70 12.08
N SER A 9 51.96 -8.42 13.33
CA SER A 9 50.58 -8.67 13.78
C SER A 9 49.60 -7.55 13.40
N ALA A 10 50.06 -6.43 12.87
CA ALA A 10 49.23 -5.25 12.57
C ALA A 10 48.57 -5.28 11.17
N ILE A 11 48.91 -6.24 10.32
CA ILE A 11 48.44 -6.28 8.92
C ILE A 11 47.14 -7.10 8.76
N ALA A 12 46.70 -7.79 9.82
CA ALA A 12 45.66 -8.81 9.71
C ALA A 12 44.19 -8.34 9.82
N THR A 13 43.88 -7.05 10.02
CA THR A 13 42.51 -6.65 10.40
C THR A 13 41.95 -5.40 9.72
N SER A 14 42.09 -5.23 8.40
CA SER A 14 41.53 -4.01 7.75
C SER A 14 40.93 -4.15 6.35
N THR A 15 40.58 -5.36 5.90
CA THR A 15 39.90 -5.50 4.59
C THR A 15 38.59 -6.28 4.69
N LEU A 16 37.73 -5.88 5.63
CA LEU A 16 36.29 -6.09 5.47
C LEU A 16 35.66 -4.71 5.35
N LEU A 17 34.59 -4.61 4.56
CA LEU A 17 33.80 -3.42 4.26
C LEU A 17 34.40 -2.51 3.17
N LEU A 18 34.03 -2.78 1.92
CA LEU A 18 33.08 -1.89 1.23
C LEU A 18 32.57 -2.55 -0.07
N ALA A 19 31.63 -3.50 0.05
CA ALA A 19 30.75 -3.81 -1.06
C ALA A 19 29.78 -2.64 -1.23
N ALA A 20 30.24 -1.56 -1.86
CA ALA A 20 29.38 -0.51 -2.36
C ALA A 20 28.65 -1.08 -3.59
N SER A 21 27.60 -1.85 -3.33
CA SER A 21 26.60 -2.16 -4.34
C SER A 21 25.86 -0.86 -4.67
N ALA A 22 26.45 -0.06 -5.56
CA ALA A 22 25.78 1.05 -6.20
C ALA A 22 24.65 0.46 -7.06
N HIS A 23 23.49 0.23 -6.43
CA HIS A 23 22.24 0.06 -7.16
C HIS A 23 21.89 1.45 -7.67
N ALA A 24 22.47 1.82 -8.81
CA ALA A 24 21.86 2.84 -9.64
C ALA A 24 20.48 2.28 -9.98
N HIS A 25 19.46 2.77 -9.27
CA HIS A 25 18.07 2.41 -9.44
C HIS A 25 17.77 2.27 -10.94
N ASP A 26 17.27 1.11 -11.35
CA ASP A 26 16.86 0.87 -12.74
C ASP A 26 15.79 1.91 -13.13
N PRO A 27 16.08 2.86 -14.02
CA PRO A 27 15.10 3.87 -14.44
C PRO A 27 13.90 3.23 -15.14
N SER A 28 14.05 1.97 -15.62
CA SER A 28 12.98 1.22 -16.26
C SER A 28 11.94 0.66 -15.28
N LEU A 29 12.13 0.85 -13.96
CA LEU A 29 11.17 0.45 -12.93
C LEU A 29 10.24 1.58 -12.47
N HIS A 30 10.36 2.76 -13.07
CA HIS A 30 9.30 3.76 -12.98
C HIS A 30 8.19 3.31 -13.93
N ASP A 31 7.34 2.38 -13.45
CA ASP A 31 5.96 2.29 -13.92
C ASP A 31 5.47 3.71 -14.11
N ASP A 32 4.91 4.01 -15.29
CA ASP A 32 4.30 5.28 -15.60
C ASP A 32 3.36 5.66 -14.44
N TYR A 33 3.88 6.46 -13.51
CA TYR A 33 3.11 7.04 -12.44
C TYR A 33 2.22 8.06 -13.11
N VAL A 34 1.12 7.55 -13.68
CA VAL A 34 -0.06 8.34 -13.93
C VAL A 34 -0.45 8.82 -12.54
N PRO A 35 -0.26 10.12 -12.22
CA PRO A 35 -0.69 10.62 -10.92
C PRO A 35 -2.14 10.18 -10.78
N PRO A 36 -2.55 9.56 -9.66
CA PRO A 36 -3.90 9.09 -9.51
C PRO A 36 -4.77 10.31 -9.76
N VAL A 37 -5.48 10.31 -10.89
CA VAL A 37 -6.53 11.29 -11.17
C VAL A 37 -7.34 11.26 -9.89
N THR A 38 -7.40 12.39 -9.18
CA THR A 38 -8.05 12.47 -7.87
C THR A 38 -9.49 12.04 -8.07
N LYS A 39 -9.75 10.74 -7.82
CA LYS A 39 -11.02 10.13 -8.18
C LYS A 39 -12.11 10.89 -7.45
N ALA A 40 -13.19 11.18 -8.17
CA ALA A 40 -14.28 11.96 -7.61
C ALA A 40 -14.85 11.23 -6.39
N LYS A 41 -15.36 12.00 -5.44
CA LYS A 41 -16.01 11.45 -4.26
C LYS A 41 -17.35 10.83 -4.67
N PRO A 42 -17.62 9.57 -4.34
CA PRO A 42 -18.92 8.97 -4.63
C PRO A 42 -20.01 9.63 -3.78
N VAL A 43 -21.19 9.86 -4.37
CA VAL A 43 -22.36 10.43 -3.67
C VAL A 43 -23.53 9.45 -3.53
N ASN A 44 -23.44 8.28 -4.18
CA ASN A 44 -24.44 7.21 -4.11
C ASN A 44 -23.79 5.82 -4.13
N CYS A 45 -24.60 4.78 -3.92
CA CYS A 45 -24.12 3.40 -3.80
C CYS A 45 -23.57 2.83 -5.11
N ASP A 46 -24.07 3.26 -6.27
CA ASP A 46 -23.59 2.81 -7.57
C ASP A 46 -22.18 3.36 -7.85
N GLN A 47 -21.97 4.64 -7.56
CA GLN A 47 -20.66 5.29 -7.64
C GLN A 47 -19.69 4.72 -6.61
N LEU A 48 -20.15 4.35 -5.42
CA LEU A 48 -19.30 3.73 -4.41
C LEU A 48 -18.85 2.32 -4.83
N ALA A 49 -19.64 1.62 -5.65
CA ALA A 49 -19.25 0.34 -6.23
C ALA A 49 -18.26 0.49 -7.41
N ASP A 50 -18.28 1.64 -8.09
CA ASP A 50 -17.40 1.97 -9.20
C ASP A 50 -16.04 2.52 -8.72
N ASN A 51 -15.16 1.58 -8.37
CA ASN A 51 -13.81 1.86 -7.92
C ASN A 51 -12.89 2.33 -9.06
N GLU A 52 -13.31 2.25 -10.32
CA GLU A 52 -12.52 2.71 -11.46
C GLU A 52 -12.60 4.23 -11.58
N HIS A 53 -13.80 4.79 -11.44
CA HIS A 53 -14.06 6.22 -11.64
C HIS A 53 -14.17 7.03 -10.35
N TYR A 54 -14.48 6.39 -9.21
CA TYR A 54 -14.70 7.06 -7.92
C TYR A 54 -13.75 6.59 -6.82
N SER A 55 -13.55 7.45 -5.83
CA SER A 55 -12.70 7.17 -4.68
C SER A 55 -13.36 6.16 -3.75
N ASN A 56 -12.58 5.19 -3.29
CA ASN A 56 -12.96 4.21 -2.26
C ASN A 56 -12.19 4.42 -0.95
N ASN A 57 -11.64 5.63 -0.74
CA ASN A 57 -10.81 5.93 0.41
C ASN A 57 -11.61 5.85 1.72
N MET A 58 -11.44 4.76 2.47
CA MET A 58 -12.08 4.53 3.77
C MET A 58 -11.53 5.42 4.91
N GLY A 59 -10.49 6.22 4.64
CA GLY A 59 -10.05 7.30 5.51
C GLY A 59 -10.94 8.55 5.43
N ASP A 60 -11.76 8.69 4.39
CA ASP A 60 -12.73 9.77 4.25
C ASP A 60 -14.03 9.42 5.00
N VAL A 61 -14.44 10.31 5.92
CA VAL A 61 -15.60 10.10 6.79
C VAL A 61 -16.90 9.97 6.00
N ASP A 62 -17.08 10.73 4.92
CA ASP A 62 -18.33 10.69 4.18
C ASP A 62 -18.40 9.46 3.25
N ILE A 63 -17.27 9.00 2.70
CA ILE A 63 -17.22 7.72 1.95
C ILE A 63 -17.60 6.57 2.89
N LYS A 64 -17.09 6.59 4.13
CA LYS A 64 -17.40 5.59 5.15
C LYS A 64 -18.87 5.65 5.59
N ALA A 65 -19.44 6.84 5.71
CA ALA A 65 -20.86 7.04 6.00
C ALA A 65 -21.74 6.53 4.84
N LEU A 66 -21.34 6.79 3.60
CA LEU A 66 -22.04 6.31 2.41
C LEU A 66 -22.01 4.77 2.34
N GLN A 67 -20.86 4.15 2.60
CA GLN A 67 -20.72 2.69 2.71
C GLN A 67 -21.71 2.11 3.73
N ALA A 68 -21.76 2.68 4.93
CA ALA A 68 -22.66 2.20 5.98
C ALA A 68 -24.14 2.29 5.58
N LYS A 69 -24.54 3.36 4.87
CA LYS A 69 -25.91 3.50 4.34
C LYS A 69 -26.21 2.43 3.28
N CYS A 70 -25.32 2.26 2.31
CA CYS A 70 -25.48 1.27 1.25
C CYS A 70 -25.55 -0.17 1.81
N ASP A 71 -24.76 -0.48 2.84
CA ASP A 71 -24.78 -1.79 3.48
C ASP A 71 -26.07 -2.02 4.29
N ALA A 72 -26.59 -0.98 4.95
CA ALA A 72 -27.87 -1.05 5.64
C ALA A 72 -29.04 -1.26 4.67
N GLU A 73 -29.04 -0.56 3.54
CA GLU A 73 -30.05 -0.72 2.47
C GLU A 73 -30.02 -2.14 1.89
N LYS A 74 -28.83 -2.70 1.63
CA LYS A 74 -28.68 -4.08 1.17
C LYS A 74 -29.22 -5.10 2.18
N LYS A 75 -28.96 -4.88 3.48
CA LYS A 75 -29.48 -5.74 4.55
C LYS A 75 -31.00 -5.66 4.64
N ALA A 76 -31.57 -4.45 4.60
CA ALA A 76 -33.01 -4.24 4.62
C ALA A 76 -33.70 -4.89 3.40
N ALA A 77 -33.12 -4.73 2.21
CA ALA A 77 -33.63 -5.39 1.00
C ALA A 77 -33.62 -6.92 1.12
N GLY A 78 -32.57 -7.50 1.71
CA GLY A 78 -32.49 -8.95 1.98
C GLY A 78 -33.49 -9.46 3.03
N GLU A 79 -33.91 -8.60 3.96
CA GLU A 79 -34.86 -8.95 5.03
C GLU A 79 -36.33 -8.84 4.58
N THR A 80 -36.61 -8.06 3.53
CA THR A 80 -37.96 -7.92 2.94
C THR A 80 -38.37 -9.04 1.99
N VAL A 81 -37.46 -9.96 1.62
CA VAL A 81 -37.86 -11.18 0.90
C VAL A 81 -38.51 -12.11 1.93
N PRO A 82 -39.84 -12.34 1.90
CA PRO A 82 -40.45 -13.25 2.84
C PRO A 82 -39.80 -14.62 2.66
N ARG A 83 -39.07 -15.10 3.69
CA ARG A 83 -38.73 -16.51 3.80
C ARG A 83 -40.05 -17.28 3.78
N LYS A 84 -40.42 -17.81 2.61
CA LYS A 84 -41.42 -18.88 2.54
C LYS A 84 -40.82 -20.04 3.31
N ASN A 85 -41.38 -20.31 4.49
CA ASN A 85 -41.11 -21.51 5.26
C ASN A 85 -41.29 -22.72 4.33
N SER A 86 -40.25 -23.54 4.22
CA SER A 86 -40.26 -24.83 3.52
C SER A 86 -40.05 -25.93 4.54
#